data_AF-A0A7S0RM71-F1
#
_entry.id   AF-A0A7S0RM71-F1
#
_cell.length_a   1.000
_cell.length_b   1.000
_cell.length_c   1.000
_cell.angle_alpha   90.00
_cell.angle_beta   90.00
_cell.angle_gamma   90.00
#
_symmetry.space_group_name_H-M   'P 1'
#
loop_
_entity.id
_entity.type
_entity.pdbx_description
1 polymer ?
#
loop_
_entity_poly.entity_id
_entity_poly.type
_entity_poly.pdbx_seq_one_letter_code
_entity_poly.pdbx_strand_id
1 'polypeptide(L)'
;RFFRMWWPYAKTGTELILNFDMQGMIFRRFLWSSTRGRIAPLASVPAVSDGTSHGAYFWDQGATRITVKLVGGGETLELRTENAIMVNQGLAVSLDDFYDLREAFLDNLAAVLGIPVSQIVVVS
;
A
#
# COMPACT_ATOMS: atom_id res chain seq x y z
N ARG A 1 13.28 -5.19 -6.85
CA ARG A 1 14.29 -4.83 -5.82
C ARG A 1 13.52 -4.51 -4.53
N PHE A 2 13.99 -4.98 -3.36
CA PHE A 2 13.34 -4.72 -2.08
C PHE A 2 14.32 -4.02 -1.12
N PHE A 3 13.79 -3.23 -0.19
CA PHE A 3 14.55 -2.63 0.90
C PHE A 3 14.26 -3.41 2.18
N ARG A 4 15.30 -3.89 2.86
CA ARG A 4 15.17 -4.73 4.05
C ARG A 4 15.38 -3.88 5.31
N MET A 5 14.44 -4.00 6.23
CA MET A 5 14.48 -3.35 7.54
C MET A 5 14.64 -4.42 8.62
N TRP A 6 15.56 -4.17 9.55
CA TRP A 6 15.80 -5.09 10.64
C TRP A 6 16.36 -4.33 11.84
N TRP A 7 15.85 -4.63 13.04
CA TRP A 7 16.27 -3.97 14.27
C TRP A 7 16.50 -4.98 15.40
N PRO A 8 17.47 -5.91 15.24
CA PRO A 8 17.61 -7.08 16.11
C PRO A 8 18.19 -6.75 17.48
N TYR A 9 19.06 -5.75 17.56
CA TYR A 9 19.80 -5.41 18.80
C TYR A 9 19.04 -4.46 19.71
N ALA A 10 17.82 -4.05 19.33
CA ALA A 10 16.98 -3.23 20.17
C ALA A 10 16.34 -4.08 21.28
N LYS A 11 16.23 -3.48 22.47
CA LYS A 11 15.50 -4.09 23.58
C LYS A 11 14.09 -4.47 23.14
N THR A 12 13.64 -5.65 23.55
CA THR A 12 12.31 -6.16 23.23
C THR A 12 11.22 -5.20 23.72
N GLY A 13 10.27 -4.90 22.84
CA GLY A 13 9.17 -3.97 23.10
C GLY A 13 9.52 -2.50 22.90
N THR A 14 10.78 -2.14 22.65
CA THR A 14 11.10 -0.77 22.22
C THR A 14 10.55 -0.54 20.82
N GLU A 15 9.85 0.58 20.63
CA GLU A 15 9.22 0.92 19.36
C GLU A 15 9.99 2.03 18.62
N LEU A 16 9.96 1.96 17.30
CA LEU A 16 10.54 2.96 16.39
C LEU A 16 9.60 3.17 15.21
N ILE A 17 9.31 4.43 14.91
CA ILE A 17 8.55 4.81 13.71
C ILE A 17 9.54 5.31 12.66
N LEU A 18 9.52 4.69 11.48
CA LEU A 18 10.31 5.09 10.33
C LEU A 18 9.39 5.68 9.26
N ASN A 19 9.77 6.85 8.75
CA ASN A 19 9.10 7.48 7.62
C ASN A 19 10.05 7.45 6.43
N PHE A 20 9.60 6.84 5.34
CA PHE A 20 10.35 6.81 4.09
C PHE A 20 9.63 7.64 3.03
N ASP A 21 10.32 8.63 2.51
CA ASP A 21 9.89 9.41 1.36
C ASP A 21 10.30 8.68 0.07
N MET A 22 9.32 8.36 -0.79
CA MET A 22 9.54 7.61 -2.03
C MET A 22 9.78 8.50 -3.25
N GLN A 23 9.94 9.82 -3.06
CA GLN A 23 10.36 10.79 -4.09
C GLN A 23 9.55 10.68 -5.40
N GLY A 24 8.21 10.66 -5.30
CA GLY A 24 7.35 10.69 -6.49
C GLY A 24 7.18 9.33 -7.19
N MET A 25 7.71 8.23 -6.65
CA MET A 25 7.38 6.89 -7.16
C MET A 25 5.97 6.49 -6.75
N ILE A 26 5.03 6.57 -7.70
CA ILE A 26 3.61 6.26 -7.51
C ILE A 26 3.30 4.76 -7.37
N PHE A 27 4.29 3.88 -7.51
CA PHE A 27 4.06 2.45 -7.35
C PHE A 27 3.62 2.13 -5.94
N ARG A 28 2.54 1.35 -5.81
CA ARG A 28 2.06 0.90 -4.51
C ARG A 28 3.18 0.13 -3.80
N ARG A 29 3.44 0.51 -2.56
CA ARG A 29 4.41 -0.15 -1.69
C ARG A 29 3.68 -1.01 -0.67
N PHE A 30 4.30 -2.10 -0.27
CA PHE A 30 3.78 -2.95 0.79
C PHE A 30 4.91 -3.53 1.62
N LEU A 31 4.60 -3.86 2.87
CA LEU A 31 5.50 -4.63 3.70
C LEU A 31 5.26 -6.12 3.56
N TRP A 32 6.35 -6.85 3.62
CA TRP A 32 6.36 -8.29 3.60
C TRP A 32 7.27 -8.81 4.72
N SER A 33 6.89 -9.92 5.32
CA SER A 33 7.72 -10.66 6.29
C SER A 33 7.70 -12.15 5.96
N SER A 34 8.72 -12.89 6.41
CA SER A 34 8.78 -14.33 6.17
C SER A 34 7.69 -15.10 6.92
N THR A 35 7.21 -14.59 8.06
CA THR A 35 6.19 -15.27 8.86
C THR A 35 4.76 -14.92 8.43
N ARG A 36 4.48 -13.66 8.07
CA ARG A 36 3.13 -13.20 7.73
C ARG A 36 2.88 -13.03 6.23
N GLY A 37 3.92 -13.16 5.40
CA GLY A 37 3.81 -12.81 4.00
C GLY A 37 3.53 -11.32 3.79
N ARG A 38 2.62 -10.99 2.88
CA ARG A 38 2.21 -9.59 2.61
C ARG A 38 1.37 -9.07 3.77
N ILE A 39 1.80 -7.95 4.34
CA ILE A 39 1.10 -7.26 5.42
C ILE A 39 0.12 -6.26 4.81
N ALA A 40 -1.08 -6.16 5.35
CA ALA A 40 -2.06 -5.16 4.93
C ALA A 40 -1.70 -3.77 5.51
N PRO A 41 -1.94 -2.67 4.76
CA PRO A 41 -1.75 -1.34 5.30
C PRO A 41 -2.81 -1.02 6.36
N LEU A 42 -2.43 -0.19 7.33
CA LEU A 42 -3.37 0.45 8.24
C LEU A 42 -4.16 1.55 7.53
N ALA A 43 -5.32 1.89 8.12
CA ALA A 43 -6.12 3.04 7.68
C ALA A 43 -5.52 4.40 8.14
N SER A 44 -4.63 4.38 9.14
CA SER A 44 -4.00 5.57 9.71
C SER A 44 -2.54 5.33 10.03
N VAL A 45 -1.79 6.43 10.19
CA VAL A 45 -0.36 6.40 10.53
C VAL A 45 -0.14 5.71 11.88
N PRO A 46 0.74 4.70 11.98
CA PRO A 46 1.08 4.09 13.26
C PRO A 46 1.91 5.05 14.12
N ALA A 47 1.69 5.02 15.43
CA ALA A 47 2.37 5.83 16.43
C ALA A 47 3.00 4.96 17.53
N VAL A 48 3.96 5.52 18.26
CA VAL A 48 4.53 4.84 19.43
C VAL A 48 3.45 4.63 20.49
N SER A 49 3.41 3.44 21.09
CA SER A 49 2.47 3.03 22.14
C SER A 49 0.99 2.99 21.72
N ASP A 50 0.67 2.96 20.42
CA ASP A 50 -0.70 2.83 19.91
C ASP A 50 -1.24 1.38 19.89
N GLY A 51 -0.46 0.41 20.40
CA GLY A 51 -0.82 -1.01 20.43
C GLY A 51 -0.67 -1.74 19.09
N THR A 52 -0.28 -1.06 18.00
CA THR A 52 -0.05 -1.70 16.71
C THR A 52 1.23 -2.54 16.73
N SER A 53 1.17 -3.71 16.07
CA SER A 53 2.25 -4.70 16.08
C SER A 53 3.47 -4.31 15.25
N HIS A 54 4.58 -5.02 15.44
CA HIS A 54 5.76 -4.96 14.57
C HIS A 54 5.39 -5.10 13.08
N GLY A 55 5.86 -4.18 12.25
CA GLY A 55 5.57 -4.16 10.81
C GLY A 55 4.19 -3.63 10.44
N ALA A 56 3.44 -3.07 11.40
CA ALA A 56 2.31 -2.22 11.06
C ALA A 56 2.81 -1.02 10.24
N TYR A 57 2.08 -0.67 9.17
CA TYR A 57 2.49 0.41 8.29
C TYR A 57 1.31 1.14 7.68
N PHE A 58 1.54 2.39 7.29
CA PHE A 58 0.60 3.23 6.55
C PHE A 58 1.25 3.67 5.23
N TRP A 59 0.49 3.61 4.15
CA TRP A 59 0.92 4.10 2.84
C TRP A 59 0.12 5.35 2.47
N ASP A 60 0.79 6.50 2.51
CA ASP A 60 0.26 7.75 1.99
C ASP A 60 0.61 7.86 0.51
N GLN A 61 -0.37 7.56 -0.34
CA GLN A 61 -0.20 7.61 -1.78
C GLN A 61 -0.04 9.05 -2.30
N GLY A 62 -0.70 10.02 -1.68
CA GLY A 62 -0.66 11.43 -2.09
C GLY A 62 0.69 12.06 -1.79
N ALA A 63 1.25 11.80 -0.61
CA ALA A 63 2.58 12.26 -0.23
C ALA A 63 3.72 11.34 -0.71
N THR A 64 3.41 10.21 -1.35
CA THR A 64 4.37 9.16 -1.71
C THR A 64 5.24 8.73 -0.52
N ARG A 65 4.62 8.59 0.66
CA ARG A 65 5.30 8.31 1.93
C ARG A 65 4.81 7.02 2.55
N ILE A 66 5.73 6.19 3.01
CA ILE A 66 5.41 5.02 3.82
C ILE A 66 5.91 5.21 5.25
N THR A 67 5.01 5.01 6.22
CA THR A 67 5.33 5.02 7.64
C THR A 67 5.27 3.60 8.18
N VAL A 68 6.33 3.15 8.83
CA VAL A 68 6.47 1.77 9.32
C VAL A 68 6.82 1.78 10.80
N LYS A 69 6.13 0.95 11.58
CA LYS A 69 6.52 0.65 12.95
C LYS A 69 7.46 -0.57 12.99
N LEU A 70 8.61 -0.38 13.61
CA LEU A 70 9.48 -1.46 14.08
C LEU A 70 9.37 -1.60 15.60
N VAL A 71 9.41 -2.84 16.06
CA VAL A 71 9.49 -3.20 17.47
C VAL A 71 10.75 -4.04 17.66
N GLY A 72 11.56 -3.71 18.67
CA GLY A 72 12.80 -4.41 18.99
C GLY A 72 12.56 -5.89 19.32
N GLY A 73 13.50 -6.74 18.90
CA GLY A 73 13.33 -8.20 18.90
C GLY A 73 12.37 -8.73 17.82
N GLY A 74 11.86 -7.86 16.94
CA GLY A 74 11.04 -8.24 15.81
C GLY A 74 11.82 -8.89 14.66
N GLU A 75 11.08 -9.58 13.81
CA GLU A 75 11.61 -10.22 12.61
C GLU A 75 12.12 -9.21 11.57
N THR A 76 12.74 -9.71 10.51
CA THR A 76 13.09 -8.89 9.35
C THR A 76 11.85 -8.54 8.54
N LEU A 77 11.77 -7.27 8.12
CA LEU A 77 10.72 -6.79 7.21
C LEU A 77 11.33 -6.38 5.87
N GLU A 78 10.53 -6.54 4.82
CA GLU A 78 10.89 -6.13 3.47
C GLU A 78 9.87 -5.15 2.93
N LEU A 79 10.34 -3.95 2.61
CA LEU A 79 9.61 -2.98 1.81
C LEU A 79 9.74 -3.39 0.35
N ARG A 80 8.61 -3.84 -0.21
CA ARG A 80 8.50 -4.32 -1.58
C ARG A 80 7.63 -3.38 -2.41
N THR A 81 7.78 -3.53 -3.72
CA THR A 81 7.02 -2.78 -4.73
C THR A 81 6.02 -3.71 -5.37
N GLU A 82 4.80 -3.25 -5.52
CA GLU A 82 3.82 -3.90 -6.37
C GLU A 82 3.97 -3.36 -7.78
N ASN A 83 3.97 -4.26 -8.77
CA ASN A 83 3.86 -3.85 -10.16
C ASN A 83 2.45 -3.30 -10.35
N ALA A 84 2.35 -1.98 -10.51
CA ALA A 84 1.11 -1.32 -10.85
C ALA A 84 1.19 -0.85 -12.31
N ILE A 85 0.15 -1.15 -13.08
CA ILE A 85 -0.05 -0.57 -14.41
C ILE A 85 -0.95 0.63 -14.20
N MET A 86 -0.43 1.83 -14.44
CA MET A 86 -1.24 3.04 -14.43
C MET A 86 -2.02 3.11 -15.74
N VAL A 87 -3.34 3.08 -15.66
CA VAL A 87 -4.23 3.29 -16.81
C VAL A 87 -4.90 4.64 -16.64
N ASN A 88 -4.78 5.50 -17.65
CA ASN A 88 -5.51 6.75 -17.72
C ASN A 88 -6.53 6.65 -18.86
N GLN A 89 -7.82 6.78 -18.54
CA GLN A 89 -8.90 6.77 -19.53
C GLN A 89 -9.73 8.03 -19.31
N GLY A 90 -9.72 8.93 -20.30
CA GLY A 90 -10.60 10.09 -20.31
C GLY A 90 -12.00 9.67 -20.75
N LEU A 91 -13.01 9.94 -19.92
CA LEU A 91 -14.41 9.82 -20.30
C LEU A 91 -14.98 11.21 -20.55
N ALA A 92 -15.62 11.41 -21.70
CA ALA A 92 -16.36 12.63 -22.01
C ALA A 92 -17.82 12.49 -21.51
N VAL A 93 -18.00 12.40 -20.19
CA VAL A 93 -19.31 12.25 -19.55
C VAL A 93 -19.46 13.27 -18.42
N SER A 94 -20.69 13.68 -18.11
CA SER A 94 -20.95 14.46 -16.91
C SER A 94 -20.76 13.60 -15.65
N LEU A 95 -20.57 14.23 -14.48
CA LEU A 95 -20.41 13.49 -13.21
C LEU A 95 -21.66 12.66 -12.88
N ASP A 96 -22.84 13.17 -13.23
CA ASP A 96 -24.11 12.49 -13.01
C ASP A 96 -24.24 11.26 -13.93
N ASP A 97 -23.83 11.37 -15.20
CA ASP A 97 -23.84 10.24 -16.15
C ASP A 97 -22.78 9.17 -15.81
N PHE A 98 -21.70 9.53 -15.11
CA PHE A 98 -20.63 8.58 -14.76
C PHE A 98 -21.12 7.46 -13.83
N TYR A 99 -22.01 7.78 -12.88
CA TYR A 99 -22.51 6.78 -11.94
C TYR A 99 -23.42 5.76 -12.62
N ASP A 100 -24.17 6.18 -13.63
CA ASP A 100 -25.00 5.29 -14.46
C ASP A 100 -24.16 4.46 -15.43
N LEU A 101 -23.02 4.98 -15.86
CA LEU A 101 -22.10 4.31 -16.79
C LEU A 101 -20.98 3.53 -16.09
N ARG A 102 -21.01 3.43 -14.75
CA ARG A 102 -19.94 2.81 -13.96
C ARG A 102 -19.64 1.38 -14.38
N GLU A 103 -20.67 0.56 -14.60
CA GLU A 103 -20.48 -0.84 -15.02
C GLU A 103 -19.84 -0.91 -16.42
N ALA A 104 -20.34 -0.11 -17.36
CA ALA A 104 -19.76 -0.02 -18.71
C ALA A 104 -18.30 0.50 -18.69
N PHE A 105 -17.96 1.39 -17.77
CA PHE A 105 -16.57 1.83 -17.57
C PHE A 105 -15.68 0.69 -17.06
N LEU A 106 -16.12 -0.06 -16.04
CA LEU A 106 -15.37 -1.19 -15.51
C LEU A 106 -15.18 -2.30 -16.56
N ASP A 107 -16.20 -2.57 -17.38
CA ASP A 107 -16.12 -3.52 -18.49
C ASP A 107 -15.11 -3.07 -19.55
N ASN A 108 -15.12 -1.80 -19.94
CA ASN A 108 -14.14 -1.25 -20.88
C ASN A 108 -12.72 -1.28 -20.31
N LEU A 109 -12.56 -0.93 -19.03
CA LEU A 109 -11.27 -0.99 -18.35
C LEU A 109 -10.74 -2.43 -18.28
N ALA A 110 -11.59 -3.39 -17.94
CA ALA A 110 -11.28 -4.81 -17.93
C ALA A 110 -10.85 -5.33 -19.32
N ALA A 111 -11.57 -4.93 -20.37
CA ALA A 111 -11.24 -5.27 -21.75
C ALA A 111 -9.87 -4.70 -22.19
N VAL A 112 -9.57 -3.44 -21.86
CA VAL A 112 -8.27 -2.81 -22.14
C VAL A 112 -7.13 -3.49 -21.39
N LEU A 113 -7.37 -3.88 -20.13
CA LEU A 113 -6.39 -4.55 -19.29
C LEU A 113 -6.24 -6.04 -19.60
N GLY A 114 -7.17 -6.64 -20.35
CA GLY A 114 -7.18 -8.08 -20.63
C GLY A 114 -7.44 -8.95 -19.41
N ILE A 115 -8.19 -8.44 -18.43
CA ILE A 115 -8.50 -9.13 -17.16
C ILE A 115 -10.02 -9.21 -16.95
N PRO A 116 -10.54 -10.17 -16.16
CA PRO A 116 -11.94 -10.18 -15.79
C PRO A 116 -12.27 -9.05 -14.80
N VAL A 117 -13.47 -8.48 -14.90
CA VAL A 117 -13.96 -7.38 -14.04
C VAL A 117 -13.88 -7.72 -12.55
N SER A 118 -14.05 -9.00 -12.18
CA SER A 118 -13.93 -9.48 -10.80
C SER A 118 -12.54 -9.27 -10.17
N GLN A 119 -11.51 -8.99 -10.98
CA GLN A 119 -10.18 -8.64 -10.50
C GLN A 119 -9.97 -7.12 -10.31
N ILE A 120 -10.95 -6.29 -10.69
CA ILE A 120 -10.92 -4.83 -10.48
C ILE A 120 -11.51 -4.51 -9.12
N VAL A 121 -10.74 -3.83 -8.28
CA VAL A 121 -11.18 -3.35 -6.97
C VAL A 121 -11.18 -1.82 -7.00
N VAL A 122 -12.36 -1.22 -6.83
CA VAL A 122 -12.50 0.23 -6.65
C VAL A 122 -12.23 0.54 -5.18
N VAL A 123 -11.25 1.40 -4.92
CA VAL A 123 -10.89 1.85 -3.57
C VAL A 123 -11.18 3.34 -3.48
N SER A 124 -12.02 3.73 -2.53
CA SER A 124 -12.39 5.12 -2.23
C SER A 124 -11.64 5.64 -1.02
#